data_AF-X1AH08-F1
#
_entry.id   AF-X1AH08-F1
#
_cell.length_a   1.000
_cell.length_b   1.000
_cell.length_c   1.000
_cell.angle_alpha   90.00
_cell.angle_beta   90.00
_cell.angle_gamma   90.00
#
_symmetry.space_group_name_H-M   'P 1'
#
loop_
_entity.id
_entity.type
_entity.pdbx_description
1 polymer ?
#
loop_
_entity_poly.entity_id
_entity_poly.type
_entity_poly.pdbx_seq_one_letter_code
_entity_poly.pdbx_strand_id
1 'polypeptide(L)' 'MRYAIIADIHANLAAFTAVLEDIKRRGGVEEVWCLGDIVGYGP' A
#
# COMPACT_ATOMS: atom_id res chain seq x y z
N MET A 1 -1.51 16.89 -8.42
CA MET A 1 -1.80 16.24 -7.14
C MET A 1 -2.13 14.77 -7.41
N ARG A 2 -1.42 13.81 -6.81
CA ARG A 2 -1.72 12.37 -6.94
C ARG A 2 -1.71 11.76 -5.54
N TYR A 3 -2.72 10.96 -5.24
CA TYR A 3 -2.85 10.24 -3.98
C TYR A 3 -2.92 8.73 -4.25
N ALA A 4 -2.34 7.92 -3.37
CA ALA A 4 -2.54 6.48 -3.40
C ALA A 4 -3.53 6.08 -2.29
N ILE A 5 -4.54 5.30 -2.65
CA ILE A 5 -5.47 4.71 -1.68
C ILE A 5 -5.19 3.21 -1.64
N ILE A 6 -4.93 2.68 -0.45
CA ILE A 6 -4.63 1.27 -0.20
C ILE A 6 -5.56 0.72 0.89
N ALA A 7 -5.85 -0.57 0.84
CA ALA A 7 -6.72 -1.27 1.79
C ALA A 7 -6.29 -2.74 1.90
N ASP A 8 -6.87 -3.47 2.85
CA ASP A 8 -6.83 -4.93 2.95
C ASP A 8 -5.41 -5.52 2.87
N ILE A 9 -4.49 -4.90 3.62
CA ILE A 9 -3.09 -5.34 3.65
C ILE A 9 -2.99 -6.75 4.27
N HIS A 10 -3.84 -7.04 5.27
CA HIS A 10 -3.91 -8.34 5.96
C HIS A 10 -2.53 -8.90 6.33
N ALA A 11 -1.70 -8.06 6.94
CA ALA A 11 -0.30 -8.37 7.32
C ALA A 11 0.61 -8.89 6.17
N ASN A 12 0.19 -8.82 4.90
CA ASN A 12 0.95 -9.32 3.77
C ASN A 12 2.06 -8.32 3.38
N LEU A 13 3.19 -8.40 4.09
CA LEU A 13 4.33 -7.50 3.89
C LEU A 13 4.88 -7.55 2.46
N ALA A 14 4.91 -8.74 1.84
CA ALA A 14 5.41 -8.92 0.49
C ALA A 14 4.56 -8.16 -0.54
N ALA A 15 3.23 -8.32 -0.47
CA ALA A 15 2.30 -7.59 -1.33
C ALA A 15 2.36 -6.08 -1.08
N PHE A 16 2.40 -5.65 0.19
CA PHE A 16 2.46 -4.24 0.53
C PHE A 16 3.74 -3.57 -0.01
N THR A 17 4.90 -4.23 0.15
CA THR A 17 6.18 -3.75 -0.37
C THR A 17 6.15 -3.62 -1.90
N ALA A 18 5.60 -4.61 -2.60
CA ALA A 18 5.50 -4.57 -4.06
C ALA A 18 4.66 -3.38 -4.56
N VAL A 19 3.56 -3.06 -3.87
CA VAL A 19 2.70 -1.91 -4.19
C VAL A 19 3.45 -0.59 -3.95
N LEU A 20 4.16 -0.45 -2.84
CA LEU A 20 4.94 0.76 -2.54
C LEU A 20 6.05 1.00 -3.57
N GLU A 21 6.73 -0.06 -4.02
CA GLU A 21 7.75 0.05 -5.09
C GLU A 21 7.13 0.42 -6.44
N ASP A 22 5.95 -0.10 -6.78
CA ASP A 22 5.22 0.31 -7.99
C ASP A 22 4.82 1.80 -7.93
N ILE A 23 4.35 2.28 -6.78
CA ILE A 23 4.03 3.70 -6.56
C ILE A 23 5.27 4.57 -6.80
N LYS A 24 6.42 4.20 -6.23
CA LYS A 24 7.70 4.91 -6.45
C LYS A 24 8.07 4.92 -7.93
N ARG A 25 8.01 3.78 -8.60
CA ARG A 25 8.34 3.63 -10.03
C ARG A 25 7.46 4.51 -10.94
N ARG A 26 6.20 4.74 -10.58
CA ARG A 26 5.27 5.63 -11.31
C ARG A 26 5.49 7.13 -11.05
N GLY A 27 6.59 7.48 -10.37
CA GLY A 27 6.96 8.84 -10.04
C GLY A 27 6.35 9.36 -8.73
N GLY A 28 5.91 8.46 -7.84
CA GLY A 28 5.44 8.79 -6.50
C GLY A 28 4.06 9.45 -6.44
N VAL A 29 3.58 9.59 -5.20
CA VAL A 29 2.35 10.28 -4.81
C VAL A 29 2.66 11.25 -3.68
N GLU A 30 1.76 12.21 -3.47
CA GLU A 30 1.88 13.20 -2.40
C GLU A 30 1.54 12.60 -1.04
N GLU A 31 0.47 11.82 -0.97
CA GLU A 31 0.10 11.07 0.23
C GLU A 31 -0.41 9.67 -0.10
N VAL A 32 -0.31 8.79 0.90
CA VAL A 32 -0.88 7.44 0.89
C VAL A 32 -1.93 7.37 1.97
N TRP A 33 -3.17 7.04 1.61
CA TRP A 33 -4.28 6.85 2.55
C TRP A 33 -4.60 5.36 2.67
N CYS A 34 -4.61 4.86 3.90
CA CYS A 34 -4.92 3.46 4.18
C CYS A 34 -6.34 3.36 4.77
N LEU A 35 -7.18 2.52 4.16
CA LEU A 35 -8.59 2.38 4.54
C LEU A 35 -8.83 1.39 5.69
N GLY A 36 -7.83 0.60 6.08
CA GLY A 36 -7.96 -0.36 7.17
C GLY A 36 -7.49 -1.77 6.80
N ASP A 37 -7.90 -2.74 7.61
CA ASP A 37 -7.56 -4.16 7.47
C ASP A 37 -6.05 -4.41 7.29
N ILE A 38 -5.29 -3.74 8.16
CA ILE A 38 -3.83 -3.70 8.10
C ILE A 38 -3.20 -5.01 8.57
N VAL A 39 -3.81 -5.64 9.58
CA VAL A 39 -3.29 -6.83 10.29
C VAL A 39 -4.28 -8.00 10.24
N GLY A 40 -3.81 -9.20 10.60
CA GLY A 40 -4.60 -10.44 10.56
C GLY A 40 -4.59 -11.10 9.17
N TYR A 41 -4.72 -12.44 9.13
CA TYR A 41 -4.75 -13.25 7.89
C TYR A 41 -3.50 -13.25 6.98
N GLY A 42 -2.38 -12.66 7.41
CA GLY A 42 -1.12 -12.68 6.63
C GLY A 42 -0.23 -13.90 6.90
N PRO A 43 0.65 -14.28 5.94
CA PRO A 43 1.81 -15.15 6.17
C PRO A 43 2.96 -14.41 6.87
#